data_AF-A0A5J5BRT8-F1
#
_entry.id   AF-A0A5J5BRT8-F1
#
_cell.length_a   1.000
_cell.length_b   1.000
_cell.length_c   1.000
_cell.angle_alpha   90.00
_cell.angle_beta   90.00
_cell.angle_gamma   90.00
#
_symmetry.space_group_name_H-M   'P 1'
#
loop_
_entity.id
_entity.type
_entity.pdbx_description
1 polymer ?
#
loop_
_entity_poly.entity_id
_entity_poly.type
_entity_poly.pdbx_seq_one_letter_code
_entity_poly.pdbx_strand_id
1 'polypeptide(L)'
;MTITTATTSSYSNACVAFLSSSSSITSRSESRTIRAYLQPRPQPQGPQPLRLSATRVSSFSAANMDIGGGPSLFPLHRCKTLHLVRHAQGIHNVEGDKNYKVYMSPEYFDAHLTSLGWQQVDNLRKHVHACGLFKRIDLVITSPLLRTMQTAVGVFGGDGYTDRMDVLPLMVANAGNSDRSAISSLNCPPIIAVELCREHLGVHPCDRRRSISEYQCLFPAIDFSSIESDEDTLWEANIRETKEGVAARGMEFMKW
;
A
#
# COMPACT_ATOMS: atom_id res chain seq x y z
N MET A 1 3.72 -17.15 -1.90
CA MET A 1 2.98 -15.99 -1.37
C MET A 1 4.03 -15.01 -0.86
N THR A 2 4.31 -13.95 -1.61
CA THR A 2 5.21 -12.89 -1.16
C THR A 2 4.31 -11.79 -0.62
N ILE A 3 4.07 -11.79 0.69
CA ILE A 3 3.46 -10.66 1.37
C ILE A 3 4.60 -9.64 1.52
N THR A 4 4.68 -8.69 0.59
CA THR A 4 5.52 -7.51 0.78
C THR A 4 4.70 -6.52 1.61
N THR A 5 4.73 -6.68 2.92
CA THR A 5 4.24 -5.65 3.85
C THR A 5 5.30 -4.56 3.95
N ALA A 6 5.01 -3.39 3.40
CA ALA A 6 5.76 -2.18 3.74
C ALA A 6 5.14 -1.60 5.02
N THR A 7 5.70 -1.95 6.17
CA THR A 7 5.34 -1.36 7.46
C THR A 7 6.35 -0.27 7.81
N THR A 8 5.91 0.99 7.82
CA THR A 8 6.63 2.04 8.55
C THR A 8 6.20 1.96 10.01
N SER A 9 7.02 1.32 10.84
CA SER A 9 6.87 1.34 12.30
C SER A 9 7.07 2.75 12.83
N SER A 10 6.17 3.21 13.71
CA SER A 10 6.21 4.48 14.42
C SER A 10 7.19 4.51 15.61
N TYR A 11 8.08 3.53 15.72
CA TYR A 11 9.14 3.52 16.72
C TYR A 11 10.50 3.31 16.06
N SER A 12 11.34 4.33 16.19
CA SER A 12 12.78 4.42 15.89
C SER A 12 13.14 5.24 14.65
N ASN A 13 13.81 6.37 14.90
CA ASN A 13 14.67 7.04 13.93
C ASN A 13 15.72 6.04 13.42
N ALA A 14 15.46 5.43 12.27
CA ALA A 14 16.46 4.71 11.51
C ALA A 14 16.26 5.02 10.03
N CYS A 15 17.21 5.75 9.45
CA CYS A 15 17.40 5.76 8.00
C CYS A 15 17.38 4.32 7.51
N VAL A 16 16.49 4.01 6.57
CA VAL A 16 16.59 2.75 5.81
C VAL A 16 17.77 2.91 4.85
N ALA A 17 18.97 2.63 5.36
CA ALA A 17 20.13 2.37 4.54
C ALA A 17 19.97 0.96 3.95
N PHE A 18 19.74 0.88 2.64
CA PHE A 18 19.88 -0.38 1.93
C PHE A 18 21.38 -0.66 1.78
N LEU A 19 21.92 -1.57 2.58
CA LEU A 19 23.20 -2.21 2.30
C LEU A 19 23.02 -3.06 1.05
N SER A 20 23.41 -2.53 -0.11
CA SER A 20 23.70 -3.37 -1.26
C SER A 20 25.07 -4.00 -1.02
N SER A 21 25.09 -5.32 -0.93
CA SER A 21 26.33 -6.09 -0.97
C SER A 21 26.90 -6.00 -2.39
N SER A 22 27.59 -4.89 -2.68
CA SER A 22 28.42 -4.75 -3.87
C SER A 22 29.86 -4.99 -3.46
N SER A 23 30.39 -6.17 -3.81
CA SER A 23 31.82 -6.46 -3.74
C SER A 23 32.56 -5.46 -4.62
N SER A 24 33.10 -4.42 -3.99
CA SER A 24 33.98 -3.44 -4.63
C SER A 24 35.36 -3.61 -4.02
N ILE A 25 36.25 -4.24 -4.78
CA ILE A 25 37.67 -4.32 -4.48
C ILE A 25 38.23 -2.90 -4.52
N THR A 26 38.70 -2.40 -3.38
CA THR A 26 39.61 -1.25 -3.33
C THR A 26 40.99 -1.74 -2.92
N SER A 27 41.98 -1.26 -3.66
CA SER A 27 43.38 -1.63 -3.58
C SER A 27 44.00 -1.18 -2.26
N ARG A 28 44.75 -2.10 -1.63
CA ARG A 28 45.81 -1.71 -0.71
C ARG A 28 47.00 -2.65 -0.87
N SER A 29 48.14 -2.04 -1.16
CA SER A 29 49.43 -2.67 -1.38
C SER A 29 50.00 -3.21 -0.08
N GLU A 30 50.26 -4.51 -0.01
CA GLU A 30 51.30 -5.04 0.88
C GLU A 30 52.05 -6.16 0.16
N SER A 31 53.37 -5.97 0.07
CA SER A 31 54.34 -6.94 -0.44
C SER A 31 54.45 -8.13 0.52
N ARG A 32 54.48 -9.36 -0.02
CA ARG A 32 55.14 -10.52 0.61
C ARG A 32 55.39 -11.64 -0.40
N THR A 33 56.48 -12.35 -0.13
CA THR A 33 57.36 -13.13 -1.01
C THR A 33 56.77 -14.44 -1.56
N ILE A 34 57.29 -14.82 -2.73
CA ILE A 34 57.05 -15.97 -3.62
C ILE A 34 57.19 -17.34 -2.93
N ARG A 35 56.28 -18.28 -3.28
CA ARG A 35 56.64 -19.68 -3.55
C ARG A 35 55.68 -20.29 -4.58
N ALA A 36 56.23 -20.61 -5.76
CA ALA A 36 55.53 -21.25 -6.86
C ALA A 36 55.48 -22.77 -6.66
N TYR A 37 54.30 -23.38 -6.85
CA TYR A 37 54.15 -24.80 -7.16
C TYR A 37 53.15 -24.95 -8.31
N LEU A 38 53.55 -25.73 -9.31
CA LEU A 38 52.85 -25.97 -10.57
C LEU A 38 51.92 -27.19 -10.49
N GLN A 39 50.66 -26.98 -10.94
CA GLN A 39 49.72 -27.90 -11.64
C GLN A 39 49.08 -29.08 -10.85
N PRO A 40 47.92 -29.66 -11.28
CA PRO A 40 47.27 -29.62 -12.61
C PRO A 40 45.74 -29.32 -12.67
N ARG A 41 45.25 -29.05 -13.90
CA ARG A 41 43.83 -28.88 -14.30
C ARG A 41 42.99 -30.16 -14.15
N PRO A 42 41.70 -30.06 -13.75
CA PRO A 42 40.68 -31.06 -14.07
C PRO A 42 39.80 -30.63 -15.26
N GLN A 43 39.38 -31.62 -16.05
CA GLN A 43 38.52 -31.55 -17.25
C GLN A 43 37.02 -31.27 -16.93
N PRO A 44 36.20 -30.85 -17.92
CA PRO A 44 34.85 -30.37 -17.71
C PRO A 44 33.84 -31.51 -17.48
N GLN A 45 33.01 -31.38 -16.43
CA GLN A 45 31.85 -32.25 -16.18
C GLN A 45 30.59 -31.64 -16.83
N GLY A 46 29.79 -32.49 -17.48
CA GLY A 46 28.56 -32.11 -18.19
C GLY A 46 27.41 -31.59 -17.31
N PRO A 47 26.27 -31.21 -17.91
CA PRO A 47 25.21 -30.48 -17.21
C PRO A 47 24.52 -31.35 -16.17
N GLN A 48 24.51 -30.88 -14.92
CA GLN A 48 23.74 -31.45 -13.81
C GLN A 48 22.29 -30.92 -13.88
N PRO A 49 21.27 -31.75 -13.56
CA PRO A 49 19.87 -31.31 -13.60
C PRO A 49 19.58 -30.26 -12.53
N LEU A 50 18.80 -29.25 -12.91
CA LEU A 50 18.39 -28.14 -12.06
C LEU A 50 17.67 -28.65 -10.80
N ARG A 51 18.30 -28.48 -9.64
CA ARG A 51 17.68 -28.64 -8.33
C ARG A 51 16.65 -27.53 -8.15
N LEU A 52 15.35 -27.85 -8.16
CA LEU A 52 14.32 -26.93 -7.70
C LEU A 52 14.60 -26.58 -6.23
N SER A 53 14.83 -25.29 -5.98
CA SER A 53 14.94 -24.76 -4.63
C SER A 53 13.56 -24.80 -3.99
N ALA A 54 13.37 -25.67 -3.01
CA ALA A 54 12.17 -25.69 -2.19
C ALA A 54 12.16 -24.43 -1.32
N THR A 55 11.34 -23.44 -1.67
CA THR A 55 11.12 -22.25 -0.86
C THR A 55 10.44 -22.67 0.44
N ARG A 56 11.11 -22.41 1.56
CA ARG A 56 10.64 -22.67 2.92
C ARG A 56 9.33 -21.89 3.16
N VAL A 57 8.20 -22.59 3.30
CA VAL A 57 6.92 -21.98 3.68
C VAL A 57 6.86 -21.93 5.20
N SER A 58 6.86 -20.73 5.76
CA SER A 58 6.53 -20.51 7.17
C SER A 58 5.01 -20.57 7.33
N SER A 59 4.50 -21.64 7.92
CA SER A 59 3.10 -21.76 8.33
C SER A 59 2.86 -20.94 9.62
N PHE A 60 2.00 -19.93 9.54
CA PHE A 60 1.43 -19.31 10.73
C PHE A 60 0.31 -20.22 11.24
N SER A 61 0.48 -20.82 12.42
CA SER A 61 -0.59 -21.54 13.11
C SER A 61 -1.61 -20.54 13.65
N ALA A 62 -2.70 -20.33 12.92
CA ALA A 62 -3.96 -19.89 13.51
C ALA A 62 -4.60 -21.12 14.18
N ALA A 63 -4.82 -21.05 15.48
CA ALA A 63 -5.39 -22.15 16.25
C ALA A 63 -6.83 -22.43 15.80
N ASN A 64 -7.10 -23.72 15.57
CA ASN A 64 -8.40 -24.38 15.43
C ASN A 64 -9.30 -23.99 14.23
N MET A 65 -9.03 -24.63 13.09
CA MET A 65 -10.08 -25.25 12.29
C MET A 65 -9.64 -26.67 11.93
N ASP A 66 -10.28 -27.67 12.55
CA ASP A 66 -10.22 -29.06 12.11
C ASP A 66 -10.96 -29.17 10.77
N ILE A 67 -10.23 -28.98 9.68
CA ILE A 67 -10.61 -29.50 8.36
C ILE A 67 -9.42 -30.30 7.88
N GLY A 68 -9.58 -31.62 7.83
CA GLY A 68 -8.61 -32.53 7.25
C GLY A 68 -8.33 -32.15 5.79
N GLY A 69 -7.19 -31.52 5.54
CA GLY A 69 -6.73 -31.15 4.21
C GLY A 69 -5.21 -31.12 4.20
N GLY A 70 -4.60 -32.03 3.44
CA GLY A 70 -3.18 -31.93 3.12
C GLY A 70 -2.85 -30.60 2.42
N PRO A 71 -1.56 -30.24 2.29
CA PRO A 71 -1.17 -29.00 1.63
C PRO A 71 -1.71 -28.97 0.19
N SER A 72 -2.69 -28.10 -0.07
CA SER A 72 -3.22 -27.87 -1.41
C SER A 72 -2.34 -26.84 -2.12
N LEU A 73 -1.76 -27.23 -3.26
CA LEU A 73 -1.00 -26.34 -4.13
C LEU A 73 -1.93 -25.76 -5.19
N PHE A 74 -2.21 -24.46 -5.10
CA PHE A 74 -2.97 -23.74 -6.11
C PHE A 74 -2.01 -23.07 -7.11
N PRO A 75 -2.16 -23.29 -8.43
CA PRO A 75 -1.37 -22.57 -9.42
C PRO A 75 -1.59 -21.06 -9.32
N LEU A 76 -0.50 -20.27 -9.32
CA LEU A 76 -0.58 -18.82 -9.14
C LEU A 76 -1.50 -18.13 -10.16
N HIS A 77 -1.53 -18.60 -11.40
CA HIS A 77 -2.40 -18.07 -12.47
C HIS A 77 -3.90 -18.34 -12.24
N ARG A 78 -4.26 -19.15 -11.23
CA ARG A 78 -5.64 -19.38 -10.77
C ARG A 78 -5.93 -18.66 -9.45
N CYS A 79 -5.01 -17.84 -8.96
CA CYS A 79 -5.15 -17.07 -7.74
C CYS A 79 -5.28 -15.58 -8.06
N LYS A 80 -6.10 -14.88 -7.29
CA LYS A 80 -6.05 -13.42 -7.23
C LYS A 80 -4.87 -13.02 -6.33
N THR A 81 -4.12 -11.99 -6.73
CA THR A 81 -3.07 -11.40 -5.90
C THR A 81 -3.58 -10.12 -5.29
N LEU A 82 -3.60 -10.04 -3.96
CA LEU A 82 -4.02 -8.85 -3.22
C LEU A 82 -2.79 -8.13 -2.67
N HIS A 83 -2.64 -6.85 -3.00
CA HIS A 83 -1.62 -5.96 -2.45
C HIS A 83 -2.27 -5.04 -1.41
N LEU A 84 -1.82 -5.12 -0.16
CA LEU A 84 -2.35 -4.30 0.93
C LEU A 84 -1.41 -3.13 1.20
N VAL A 85 -1.96 -1.92 1.12
CA VAL A 85 -1.21 -0.67 1.30
C VAL A 85 -1.93 0.19 2.32
N ARG A 86 -1.22 0.61 3.37
CA ARG A 86 -1.73 1.61 4.31
C ARG A 86 -1.67 3.00 3.64
N HIS A 87 -2.61 3.88 3.98
CA HIS A 87 -2.52 5.28 3.58
C HIS A 87 -1.19 5.92 4.04
N ALA A 88 -0.72 6.90 3.28
CA ALA A 88 0.42 7.71 3.67
C ALA A 88 0.09 8.59 4.90
N GLN A 89 1.10 9.25 5.48
CA GLN A 89 0.91 10.07 6.69
C GLN A 89 -0.17 11.15 6.50
N GLY A 90 -1.21 11.10 7.34
CA GLY A 90 -2.24 12.14 7.44
C GLY A 90 -1.94 13.13 8.55
N ILE A 91 -2.56 14.31 8.50
CA ILE A 91 -2.40 15.37 9.51
C ILE A 91 -2.69 14.88 10.94
N HIS A 92 -3.67 13.98 11.09
CA HIS A 92 -4.04 13.36 12.37
C HIS A 92 -2.93 12.47 12.96
N ASN A 93 -2.06 11.87 12.14
CA ASN A 93 -0.99 11.00 12.65
C ASN A 93 0.08 11.81 13.38
N VAL A 94 0.47 12.96 12.82
CA VAL A 94 1.55 13.80 13.36
C VAL A 94 1.22 14.30 14.77
N GLU A 95 -0.05 14.67 14.99
CA GLU A 95 -0.49 15.21 16.28
C GLU A 95 -0.96 14.12 17.23
N GLY A 96 -1.54 13.03 16.72
CA GLY A 96 -1.90 11.86 17.52
C GLY A 96 -0.69 11.15 18.16
N ASP A 97 0.47 11.16 17.49
CA ASP A 97 1.73 10.64 18.03
C ASP A 97 2.22 11.46 19.25
N LYS A 98 1.85 12.75 19.32
CA LYS A 98 2.18 13.63 20.44
C LYS A 98 1.13 13.54 21.55
N ASN A 99 -0.15 13.51 21.18
CA ASN A 99 -1.25 13.50 22.12
C ASN A 99 -2.47 12.77 21.55
N TYR A 100 -2.74 11.59 22.09
CA TYR A 100 -3.87 10.74 21.68
C TYR A 100 -5.24 11.45 21.76
N LYS A 101 -5.42 12.44 22.66
CA LYS A 101 -6.69 13.18 22.77
C LYS A 101 -7.05 13.96 21.50
N VAL A 102 -6.06 14.22 20.64
CA VAL A 102 -6.24 14.95 19.38
C VAL A 102 -7.13 14.19 18.40
N TYR A 103 -7.22 12.85 18.51
CA TYR A 103 -8.15 12.07 17.68
C TYR A 103 -9.63 12.39 17.93
N MET A 104 -9.97 13.09 19.01
CA MET A 104 -11.33 13.57 19.29
C MET A 104 -11.61 14.96 18.72
N SER A 105 -10.59 15.65 18.20
CA SER A 105 -10.73 17.02 17.72
C SER A 105 -11.44 17.04 16.35
N PRO A 106 -12.51 17.85 16.19
CA PRO A 106 -13.17 18.07 14.91
C PRO A 106 -12.26 18.63 13.82
N GLU A 107 -11.13 19.25 14.19
CA GLU A 107 -10.14 19.81 13.24
C GLU A 107 -9.52 18.74 12.33
N TYR A 108 -9.52 17.47 12.77
CA TYR A 108 -8.99 16.35 12.00
C TYR A 108 -10.08 15.58 11.25
N PHE A 109 -11.29 16.13 11.15
CA PHE A 109 -12.37 15.53 10.39
C PHE A 109 -11.90 15.17 8.98
N ASP A 110 -12.05 13.88 8.64
CA ASP A 110 -11.63 13.30 7.37
C ASP A 110 -10.25 13.82 6.89
N ALA A 111 -9.28 13.63 7.77
CA ALA A 111 -7.92 14.17 7.67
C ALA A 111 -7.26 13.87 6.31
N HIS A 112 -6.72 14.90 5.67
CA HIS A 112 -5.92 14.79 4.46
C HIS A 112 -4.46 14.40 4.74
N LEU A 113 -3.71 14.08 3.68
CA LEU A 113 -2.27 13.80 3.72
C LEU A 113 -1.45 15.05 4.07
N THR A 114 -0.35 14.85 4.80
CA THR A 114 0.66 15.89 5.02
C THR A 114 1.58 16.04 3.80
N SER A 115 2.45 17.06 3.79
CA SER A 115 3.52 17.16 2.79
C SER A 115 4.44 15.93 2.79
N LEU A 116 4.73 15.36 3.97
CA LEU A 116 5.49 14.11 4.09
C LEU A 116 4.67 12.92 3.56
N GLY A 117 3.36 12.88 3.82
CA GLY A 117 2.46 11.88 3.24
C GLY A 117 2.51 11.87 1.71
N TRP A 118 2.49 13.03 1.07
CA TRP A 118 2.66 13.14 -0.38
C TRP A 118 4.04 12.70 -0.87
N GLN A 119 5.12 12.97 -0.12
CA GLN A 119 6.44 12.41 -0.46
C GLN A 119 6.45 10.88 -0.39
N GLN A 120 5.76 10.27 0.57
CA GLN A 120 5.61 8.82 0.66
C GLN A 120 4.84 8.26 -0.55
N VAL A 121 3.76 8.94 -0.95
CA VAL A 121 2.98 8.63 -2.17
C VAL A 121 3.87 8.67 -3.41
N ASP A 122 4.66 9.74 -3.59
CA ASP A 122 5.55 9.89 -4.75
C ASP A 122 6.63 8.78 -4.79
N ASN A 123 7.17 8.40 -3.64
CA ASN A 123 8.14 7.31 -3.54
C ASN A 123 7.51 5.95 -3.88
N LEU A 124 6.29 5.68 -3.39
CA LEU A 124 5.58 4.45 -3.72
C LEU A 124 5.21 4.40 -5.21
N ARG A 125 4.74 5.52 -5.79
CA ARG A 125 4.49 5.64 -7.24
C ARG A 125 5.75 5.25 -8.03
N LYS A 126 6.88 5.89 -7.75
CA LYS A 126 8.16 5.58 -8.41
C LYS A 126 8.49 4.09 -8.31
N HIS A 127 8.30 3.49 -7.13
CA HIS A 127 8.58 2.08 -6.92
C HIS A 127 7.68 1.16 -7.76
N VAL A 128 6.35 1.35 -7.72
CA VAL A 128 5.41 0.47 -8.44
C VAL A 128 5.55 0.57 -9.96
N HIS A 129 5.96 1.73 -10.47
CA HIS A 129 6.30 1.90 -11.88
C HIS A 129 7.64 1.22 -12.23
N ALA A 130 8.68 1.42 -11.41
CA ALA A 130 10.01 0.87 -11.66
C ALA A 130 10.03 -0.67 -11.63
N CYS A 131 9.26 -1.30 -10.73
CA CYS A 131 9.18 -2.76 -10.64
C CYS A 131 8.15 -3.36 -11.61
N GLY A 132 7.44 -2.54 -12.40
CA GLY A 132 6.41 -2.96 -13.34
C GLY A 132 5.11 -3.44 -12.69
N LEU A 133 4.95 -3.30 -11.37
CA LEU A 133 3.73 -3.66 -10.65
C LEU A 133 2.53 -2.86 -11.15
N PHE A 134 2.70 -1.56 -11.42
CA PHE A 134 1.63 -0.68 -11.91
C PHE A 134 0.88 -1.29 -13.11
N LYS A 135 1.61 -1.85 -14.08
CA LYS A 135 1.03 -2.45 -15.31
C LYS A 135 0.29 -3.77 -15.07
N ARG A 136 0.37 -4.32 -13.86
CA ARG A 136 -0.22 -5.60 -13.46
C ARG A 136 -1.40 -5.42 -12.50
N ILE A 137 -1.73 -4.19 -12.12
CA ILE A 137 -2.87 -3.88 -11.27
C ILE A 137 -4.12 -3.80 -12.15
N ASP A 138 -5.06 -4.71 -11.92
CA ASP A 138 -6.34 -4.73 -12.63
C ASP A 138 -7.40 -3.82 -11.96
N LEU A 139 -7.26 -3.58 -10.65
CA LEU A 139 -8.21 -2.82 -9.83
C LEU A 139 -7.51 -2.25 -8.59
N VAL A 140 -7.84 -1.01 -8.24
CA VAL A 140 -7.47 -0.40 -6.95
C VAL A 140 -8.75 -0.23 -6.12
N ILE A 141 -8.72 -0.74 -4.89
CA ILE A 141 -9.80 -0.57 -3.93
C ILE A 141 -9.32 0.36 -2.84
N THR A 142 -10.10 1.38 -2.52
CA THR A 142 -9.77 2.35 -1.48
C THR A 142 -10.89 2.44 -0.46
N SER A 143 -10.52 2.71 0.79
CA SER A 143 -11.47 3.21 1.78
C SER A 143 -11.95 4.61 1.34
N PRO A 144 -13.22 4.98 1.57
CA PRO A 144 -13.75 6.31 1.29
C PRO A 144 -13.35 7.33 2.37
N LEU A 145 -12.07 7.36 2.76
CA LEU A 145 -11.48 8.41 3.59
C LEU A 145 -10.54 9.25 2.72
N LEU A 146 -10.46 10.56 2.96
CA LEU A 146 -9.72 11.46 2.10
C LEU A 146 -8.25 11.04 1.95
N ARG A 147 -7.59 10.69 3.07
CA ARG A 147 -6.19 10.21 3.07
C ARG A 147 -5.96 8.93 2.25
N THR A 148 -6.91 7.99 2.26
CA THR A 148 -6.77 6.73 1.52
C THR A 148 -6.99 6.97 0.03
N MET A 149 -7.98 7.79 -0.33
CA MET A 149 -8.22 8.17 -1.72
C MET A 149 -7.05 8.98 -2.29
N GLN A 150 -6.54 9.99 -1.57
CA GLN A 150 -5.34 10.75 -1.96
C GLN A 150 -4.13 9.84 -2.17
N THR A 151 -3.94 8.84 -1.30
CA THR A 151 -2.87 7.84 -1.47
C THR A 151 -3.10 7.03 -2.74
N ALA A 152 -4.31 6.50 -2.95
CA ALA A 152 -4.64 5.65 -4.10
C ALA A 152 -4.45 6.39 -5.43
N VAL A 153 -5.04 7.58 -5.57
CA VAL A 153 -4.95 8.37 -6.81
C VAL A 153 -3.54 8.91 -7.04
N GLY A 154 -2.81 9.26 -5.98
CA GLY A 154 -1.43 9.71 -6.10
C GLY A 154 -0.48 8.61 -6.56
N VAL A 155 -0.67 7.38 -6.06
CA VAL A 155 0.17 6.24 -6.44
C VAL A 155 -0.22 5.71 -7.82
N PHE A 156 -1.51 5.48 -8.06
CA PHE A 156 -2.02 4.75 -9.21
C PHE A 156 -2.70 5.60 -10.28
N GLY A 157 -2.74 6.92 -10.13
CA GLY A 157 -3.30 7.82 -11.14
C GLY A 157 -2.49 7.90 -12.43
N GLY A 158 -3.09 8.47 -13.46
CA GLY A 158 -2.42 8.77 -14.72
C GLY A 158 -1.35 9.86 -14.57
N ASP A 159 -0.58 10.07 -15.63
CA ASP A 159 0.35 11.19 -15.70
C ASP A 159 -0.40 12.54 -15.69
N GLY A 160 0.33 13.65 -15.62
CA GLY A 160 -0.25 14.99 -15.45
C GLY A 160 -1.44 15.27 -16.37
N TYR A 161 -2.49 15.86 -15.80
CA TYR A 161 -3.67 16.25 -16.57
C TYR A 161 -3.29 17.28 -17.63
N THR A 162 -3.74 17.08 -18.88
CA THR A 162 -3.69 18.11 -19.91
C THR A 162 -5.14 18.46 -20.25
N ASP A 163 -5.51 19.75 -20.25
CA ASP A 163 -6.86 20.28 -20.58
C ASP A 163 -7.36 19.90 -21.99
N ARG A 164 -6.64 19.05 -22.72
CA ARG A 164 -6.87 18.70 -24.11
C ARG A 164 -7.55 17.34 -24.30
N MET A 165 -7.88 16.63 -23.22
CA MET A 165 -8.61 15.37 -23.31
C MET A 165 -9.96 15.49 -22.60
N ASP A 166 -11.03 15.00 -23.23
CA ASP A 166 -12.40 14.89 -22.69
C ASP A 166 -12.51 13.88 -21.51
N VAL A 167 -11.41 13.66 -20.79
CA VAL A 167 -11.29 12.70 -19.71
C VAL A 167 -11.46 13.45 -18.39
N LEU A 168 -12.33 12.96 -17.51
CA LEU A 168 -12.49 13.52 -16.17
C LEU A 168 -11.19 13.34 -15.36
N PRO A 169 -10.76 14.35 -14.59
CA PRO A 169 -9.62 14.17 -13.70
C PRO A 169 -9.94 13.09 -12.67
N LEU A 170 -8.94 12.28 -12.34
CA LEU A 170 -9.04 11.32 -11.23
C LEU A 170 -9.05 12.03 -9.88
N MET A 171 -8.31 13.15 -9.79
CA MET A 171 -8.31 14.06 -8.66
C MET A 171 -8.16 15.48 -9.19
N VAL A 172 -9.01 16.40 -8.72
CA VAL A 172 -8.90 17.82 -9.08
C VAL A 172 -7.68 18.48 -8.43
N ALA A 173 -7.27 19.63 -8.95
CA ALA A 173 -6.17 20.39 -8.37
C ALA A 173 -6.49 20.82 -6.92
N ASN A 174 -5.49 20.75 -6.04
CA ASN A 174 -5.58 21.10 -4.63
C ASN A 174 -6.67 20.34 -3.82
N ALA A 175 -7.10 19.16 -4.29
CA ALA A 175 -8.06 18.34 -3.55
C ALA A 175 -7.54 18.04 -2.13
N GLY A 176 -8.31 18.43 -1.11
CA GLY A 176 -7.94 18.26 0.28
C GLY A 176 -6.71 19.06 0.72
N ASN A 177 -6.56 20.30 0.24
CA ASN A 177 -5.43 21.20 0.55
C ASN A 177 -4.07 20.55 0.28
N SER A 178 -3.95 19.87 -0.86
CA SER A 178 -2.77 19.09 -1.20
C SER A 178 -1.66 19.90 -1.85
N ASP A 179 -1.94 21.11 -2.35
CA ASP A 179 -1.04 21.90 -3.20
C ASP A 179 -0.55 21.13 -4.45
N ARG A 180 -1.31 20.11 -4.88
CA ARG A 180 -1.01 19.27 -6.05
C ARG A 180 -1.80 19.75 -7.28
N SER A 181 -1.18 19.63 -8.44
CA SER A 181 -1.90 19.71 -9.72
C SER A 181 -2.93 18.58 -9.84
N ALA A 182 -3.90 18.75 -10.74
CA ALA A 182 -4.86 17.70 -11.04
C ALA A 182 -4.16 16.42 -11.55
N ILE A 183 -4.69 15.27 -11.15
CA ILE A 183 -4.20 13.94 -11.55
C ILE A 183 -5.15 13.38 -12.59
N SER A 184 -4.63 12.91 -13.71
CA SER A 184 -5.44 12.33 -14.79
C SER A 184 -5.93 10.93 -14.44
N SER A 185 -7.08 10.53 -14.99
CA SER A 185 -7.53 9.13 -15.00
C SER A 185 -7.02 8.36 -16.23
N LEU A 186 -6.25 9.01 -17.12
CA LEU A 186 -5.71 8.36 -18.31
C LEU A 186 -4.72 7.24 -17.94
N ASN A 187 -4.93 6.04 -18.48
CA ASN A 187 -4.10 4.85 -18.23
C ASN A 187 -3.96 4.45 -16.75
N CYS A 188 -4.87 4.90 -15.87
CA CYS A 188 -4.94 4.38 -14.51
C CYS A 188 -5.81 3.11 -14.48
N PRO A 189 -5.53 2.15 -13.59
CA PRO A 189 -6.51 1.12 -13.27
C PRO A 189 -7.80 1.75 -12.71
N PRO A 190 -8.96 1.08 -12.86
CA PRO A 190 -10.18 1.50 -12.17
C PRO A 190 -9.95 1.63 -10.66
N ILE A 191 -10.52 2.66 -10.05
CA ILE A 191 -10.46 2.89 -8.61
C ILE A 191 -11.87 2.90 -8.06
N ILE A 192 -12.16 2.02 -7.10
CA ILE A 192 -13.48 1.89 -6.46
C ILE A 192 -13.34 2.17 -4.97
N ALA A 193 -14.25 2.98 -4.42
CA ALA A 193 -14.35 3.25 -3.01
C ALA A 193 -15.31 2.26 -2.32
N VAL A 194 -14.86 1.61 -1.25
CA VAL A 194 -15.62 0.56 -0.53
C VAL A 194 -15.58 0.81 0.97
N GLU A 195 -16.76 0.88 1.61
CA GLU A 195 -16.91 1.11 3.05
C GLU A 195 -16.23 0.03 3.92
N LEU A 196 -16.24 -1.23 3.46
CA LEU A 196 -15.77 -2.38 4.23
C LEU A 196 -14.28 -2.31 4.61
N CYS A 197 -13.44 -1.60 3.84
CA CYS A 197 -12.00 -1.47 4.13
C CYS A 197 -11.63 -0.20 4.93
N ARG A 198 -12.60 0.46 5.58
CA ARG A 198 -12.36 1.59 6.48
C ARG A 198 -11.59 1.20 7.74
N GLU A 199 -10.98 2.21 8.35
CA GLU A 199 -10.45 2.14 9.72
C GLU A 199 -11.55 1.77 10.73
N HIS A 200 -11.15 1.51 11.95
CA HIS A 200 -12.01 1.31 13.11
C HIS A 200 -12.99 2.49 13.30
N LEU A 201 -14.30 2.21 13.24
CA LEU A 201 -15.35 3.24 13.14
C LEU A 201 -15.74 3.87 14.48
N GLY A 202 -16.24 5.11 14.40
CA GLY A 202 -16.84 5.86 15.49
C GLY A 202 -15.86 6.62 16.37
N VAL A 203 -16.36 7.56 17.18
CA VAL A 203 -15.64 8.39 18.16
C VAL A 203 -14.59 9.35 17.58
N HIS A 204 -13.68 8.88 16.73
CA HIS A 204 -12.62 9.71 16.15
C HIS A 204 -13.12 10.40 14.86
N PRO A 205 -13.22 11.74 14.80
CA PRO A 205 -13.71 12.45 13.61
C PRO A 205 -12.84 12.24 12.38
N CYS A 206 -11.54 11.92 12.53
CA CYS A 206 -10.69 11.59 11.40
C CYS A 206 -11.10 10.31 10.66
N ASP A 207 -11.86 9.43 11.33
CA ASP A 207 -12.36 8.18 10.74
C ASP A 207 -13.78 8.33 10.19
N ARG A 208 -14.38 9.52 10.28
CA ARG A 208 -15.64 9.87 9.62
C ARG A 208 -15.34 10.40 8.23
N ARG A 209 -16.08 9.95 7.21
CA ARG A 209 -15.94 10.43 5.84
C ARG A 209 -16.81 11.66 5.57
N ARG A 210 -16.45 12.42 4.53
CA ARG A 210 -17.34 13.42 3.90
C ARG A 210 -18.49 12.77 3.14
N SER A 211 -19.41 13.58 2.62
CA SER A 211 -20.47 13.07 1.76
C SER A 211 -19.90 12.56 0.43
N ILE A 212 -20.61 11.65 -0.22
CA ILE A 212 -20.20 11.12 -1.52
C ILE A 212 -20.25 12.21 -2.59
N SER A 213 -21.24 13.10 -2.51
CA SER A 213 -21.36 14.27 -3.38
C SER A 213 -20.13 15.18 -3.30
N GLU A 214 -19.62 15.45 -2.09
CA GLU A 214 -18.37 16.20 -1.91
C GLU A 214 -17.17 15.45 -2.51
N TYR A 215 -17.08 14.15 -2.30
CA TYR A 215 -16.01 13.34 -2.87
C TYR A 215 -16.06 13.26 -4.39
N GLN A 216 -17.23 13.19 -5.02
CA GLN A 216 -17.36 13.20 -6.47
C GLN A 216 -16.86 14.52 -7.08
N CYS A 217 -16.97 15.65 -6.36
CA CYS A 217 -16.36 16.91 -6.79
C CYS A 217 -14.82 16.86 -6.71
N LEU A 218 -14.25 16.16 -5.74
CA LEU A 218 -12.80 16.08 -5.53
C LEU A 218 -12.13 14.99 -6.37
N PHE A 219 -12.82 13.87 -6.58
CA PHE A 219 -12.36 12.66 -7.25
C PHE A 219 -13.37 12.17 -8.31
N PRO A 220 -13.60 12.93 -9.39
CA PRO A 220 -14.69 12.65 -10.34
C PRO A 220 -14.64 11.27 -11.01
N ALA A 221 -13.46 10.66 -11.11
CA ALA A 221 -13.29 9.35 -11.74
C ALA A 221 -13.17 8.16 -10.77
N ILE A 222 -13.31 8.37 -9.45
CA ILE A 222 -13.46 7.26 -8.50
C ILE A 222 -14.91 6.77 -8.55
N ASP A 223 -15.09 5.45 -8.60
CA ASP A 223 -16.40 4.83 -8.52
C ASP A 223 -16.85 4.69 -7.05
N PHE A 224 -17.96 5.35 -6.73
CA PHE A 224 -18.61 5.30 -5.41
C PHE A 224 -19.93 4.50 -5.42
N SER A 225 -20.25 3.81 -6.51
CA SER A 225 -21.53 3.08 -6.69
C SER A 225 -21.79 1.99 -5.65
N SER A 226 -20.73 1.50 -4.99
CA SER A 226 -20.83 0.52 -3.90
C SER A 226 -21.23 1.13 -2.55
N ILE A 227 -21.43 2.45 -2.48
CA ILE A 227 -21.82 3.15 -1.25
C ILE A 227 -23.28 3.58 -1.34
N GLU A 228 -24.11 3.09 -0.42
CA GLU A 228 -25.56 3.27 -0.47
C GLU A 228 -26.04 4.66 -0.05
N SER A 229 -25.36 5.28 0.92
CA SER A 229 -25.77 6.56 1.51
C SER A 229 -24.79 7.68 1.18
N ASP A 230 -25.30 8.85 0.81
CA ASP A 230 -24.47 10.04 0.59
C ASP A 230 -23.75 10.46 1.87
N GLU A 231 -24.45 10.47 3.01
CA GLU A 231 -23.90 10.77 4.33
C GLU A 231 -23.21 9.56 4.98
N ASP A 232 -22.32 9.81 5.93
CA ASP A 232 -21.67 8.75 6.70
C ASP A 232 -22.57 8.20 7.82
N THR A 233 -23.37 7.19 7.50
CA THR A 233 -24.27 6.52 8.44
C THR A 233 -23.59 5.46 9.31
N LEU A 234 -22.37 5.03 8.94
CA LEU A 234 -21.64 3.96 9.65
C LEU A 234 -20.80 4.50 10.81
N TRP A 235 -20.45 5.78 10.80
CA TRP A 235 -19.68 6.40 11.87
C TRP A 235 -20.61 6.97 12.95
N GLU A 236 -20.37 6.59 14.20
CA GLU A 236 -21.12 7.11 15.35
C GLU A 236 -20.23 7.93 16.29
N ALA A 237 -20.72 9.10 16.73
CA ALA A 237 -19.91 10.03 17.54
C ALA A 237 -19.54 9.49 18.93
N ASN A 238 -20.38 8.64 19.51
CA ASN A 238 -20.26 8.22 20.91
C ASN A 238 -19.99 6.71 21.08
N ILE A 239 -19.99 5.94 19.99
CA ILE A 239 -19.83 4.50 20.01
C ILE A 239 -18.64 4.14 19.12
N ARG A 240 -17.58 3.62 19.74
CA ARG A 240 -16.46 3.03 18.98
C ARG A 240 -16.86 1.60 18.64
N GLU A 241 -16.65 1.21 17.40
CA GLU A 241 -16.85 -0.17 16.94
C GLU A 241 -16.04 -1.15 17.82
N THR A 242 -16.41 -2.42 17.89
CA THR A 242 -15.63 -3.40 18.65
C THR A 242 -14.51 -3.98 17.78
N LYS A 243 -13.49 -4.60 18.38
CA LYS A 243 -12.43 -5.28 17.59
C LYS A 243 -13.02 -6.44 16.80
N GLU A 244 -14.01 -7.11 17.36
CA GLU A 244 -14.77 -8.17 16.72
C GLU A 244 -15.58 -7.63 15.53
N GLY A 245 -16.16 -6.44 15.66
CA GLY A 245 -16.83 -5.72 14.56
C GLY A 245 -15.87 -5.40 13.41
N VAL A 246 -14.69 -4.84 13.71
CA VAL A 246 -13.65 -4.58 12.70
C VAL A 246 -13.24 -5.87 11.98
N ALA A 247 -13.02 -6.96 12.74
CA ALA A 247 -12.64 -8.25 12.16
C ALA A 247 -13.76 -8.86 11.30
N ALA A 248 -15.02 -8.76 11.73
CA ALA A 248 -16.17 -9.21 10.97
C ALA A 248 -16.31 -8.44 9.66
N ARG A 249 -16.22 -7.12 9.69
CA ARG A 249 -16.25 -6.24 8.51
C ARG A 249 -15.08 -6.52 7.56
N GLY A 250 -13.89 -6.76 8.10
CA GLY A 250 -12.74 -7.21 7.32
C GLY A 250 -12.97 -8.57 6.63
N MET A 251 -13.68 -9.49 7.27
CA MET A 251 -14.06 -10.77 6.66
C MET A 251 -15.11 -10.60 5.56
N GLU A 252 -16.04 -9.67 5.72
CA GLU A 252 -16.98 -9.30 4.65
C GLU A 252 -16.25 -8.70 3.45
N PHE A 253 -15.26 -7.82 3.69
CA PHE A 253 -14.40 -7.31 2.62
C PHE A 253 -13.68 -8.40 1.84
N MET A 254 -13.20 -9.45 2.51
CA MET A 254 -12.53 -10.58 1.84
C MET A 254 -13.49 -11.45 1.01
N LYS A 255 -14.80 -11.35 1.24
CA LYS A 255 -15.84 -12.08 0.50
C LYS A 255 -16.45 -11.27 -0.65
N TRP A 256 -16.29 -9.95 -0.64
CA TRP A 256 -16.69 -9.04 -1.70
C TRP A 256 -15.92 -9.33 -3.00
#